data_AF-A0A0W0EAB9-F1
#
_entry.id   AF-A0A0W0EAB9-F1
#
_cell.length_a   1.000
_cell.length_b   1.000
_cell.length_c   1.000
_cell.angle_alpha   90.00
_cell.angle_beta   90.00
_cell.angle_gamma   90.00
#
_symmetry.space_group_name_H-M   'P 1'
#
loop_
_entity.id
_entity.type
_entity.pdbx_description
1 polymer ?
#
loop_
_entity_poly.entity_id
_entity_poly.type
_entity_poly.pdbx_seq_one_letter_code
_entity_poly.pdbx_strand_id
1 'polypeptide(L)'
;MDDYYSIKSIEFKGYHCRILLDQDEDYSALVALTNALVLSQGHNRVTSQLKSIFDNCNEIAVEDLLDELANIGLQLGVMSNYGQDKEQLIATLKEFRKGLHINPKFNGSFTDSLETSVFSGFNVALVHGWVVDGDRDPTSYYHLSKYSYEEAQRVLVQAYEIRKDQNGVALNTNAQQVLDDSAYIKSFLARSATQLTEYGLQHLKEILVEKSFAVLFRNDRYFTLYKNAGELFILVTNPSQSRNNNIVWQSLHSVNGARDLYYNGVFVEINPDNDQNTFDDVVVPQSNPFSDPQTNQEFQNIDRNDTFDAQQVEDDELLARQLQEEEDRQAAGLMQDAYRRNGPRNKYQIDDESKKKKKRNSIIPKMPSLGKKKKDGKDKNCIIM
;
A
#
# COMPACT_ATOMS: atom_id res chain seq x y z
N MET A 1 22.04 -8.54 7.58
CA MET A 1 20.94 -9.32 6.97
C MET A 1 20.95 -10.61 7.71
N ASP A 2 20.15 -10.64 8.76
CA ASP A 2 20.25 -11.68 9.76
C ASP A 2 19.57 -12.94 9.21
N ASP A 3 20.28 -14.05 9.28
CA ASP A 3 19.85 -15.33 8.72
C ASP A 3 19.04 -16.15 9.73
N TYR A 4 18.32 -15.45 10.61
CA TYR A 4 17.51 -16.01 11.67
C TYR A 4 16.12 -15.38 11.68
N TYR A 5 15.10 -16.17 11.99
CA TYR A 5 13.75 -15.70 12.31
C TYR A 5 13.50 -15.87 13.81
N SER A 6 12.99 -14.81 14.44
CA SER A 6 12.55 -14.84 15.85
C SER A 6 11.23 -15.60 16.00
N ILE A 7 11.12 -16.42 17.04
CA ILE A 7 9.93 -17.22 17.37
C ILE A 7 9.22 -16.58 18.58
N LYS A 8 7.90 -16.40 18.50
CA LYS A 8 7.05 -15.96 19.62
C LYS A 8 6.10 -17.06 20.06
N SER A 9 5.96 -17.21 21.38
CA SER A 9 4.87 -17.98 21.99
C SER A 9 3.59 -17.15 22.00
N ILE A 10 2.51 -17.71 21.45
CA ILE A 10 1.16 -17.16 21.48
C ILE A 10 0.22 -18.18 22.15
N GLU A 11 -0.86 -17.68 22.73
CA GLU A 11 -2.03 -18.53 22.95
C GLU A 11 -2.86 -18.59 21.66
N PHE A 12 -3.43 -19.74 21.34
CA PHE A 12 -4.42 -19.89 20.30
C PHE A 12 -5.50 -20.86 20.77
N LYS A 13 -6.71 -20.35 21.02
CA LYS A 13 -7.88 -21.13 21.48
C LYS A 13 -7.61 -21.96 22.74
N GLY A 14 -6.85 -21.43 23.70
CA GLY A 14 -6.47 -22.13 24.94
C GLY A 14 -5.26 -23.05 24.82
N TYR A 15 -4.61 -23.14 23.65
CA TYR A 15 -3.38 -23.91 23.45
C TYR A 15 -2.19 -22.96 23.24
N HIS A 16 -1.10 -23.17 23.95
CA HIS A 16 0.16 -22.49 23.64
C HIS A 16 0.72 -23.03 22.32
N CYS A 17 0.97 -22.12 21.38
CA CYS A 17 1.54 -22.38 20.06
C CYS A 17 2.69 -21.41 19.84
N ARG A 18 3.64 -21.75 18.98
CA ARG A 18 4.72 -20.84 18.59
C ARG A 18 4.60 -20.46 17.12
N ILE A 19 4.88 -19.19 16.81
CA ILE A 19 4.82 -18.60 15.47
C ILE A 19 6.15 -17.92 15.14
N LEU A 20 6.46 -17.83 13.84
CA LEU A 20 7.53 -16.99 13.34
C LEU A 20 7.08 -15.54 13.27
N LEU A 21 7.95 -14.64 13.70
CA LEU A 21 7.87 -13.22 13.45
C LEU A 21 8.68 -12.86 12.20
N ASP A 22 8.25 -11.82 11.50
CA ASP A 22 9.05 -11.25 10.42
C ASP A 22 10.18 -10.36 11.00
N GLN A 23 11.21 -10.07 10.21
CA GLN A 23 12.38 -9.31 10.68
C GLN A 23 12.27 -7.81 10.34
N ASP A 24 11.78 -7.46 9.14
CA ASP A 24 11.89 -6.10 8.59
C ASP A 24 10.55 -5.50 8.07
N GLU A 25 9.40 -5.97 8.58
CA GLU A 25 8.04 -5.57 8.11
C GLU A 25 7.79 -5.83 6.59
N ASP A 26 8.55 -6.73 5.98
CA ASP A 26 8.40 -7.16 4.59
C ASP A 26 7.27 -8.20 4.40
N TYR A 27 6.77 -8.81 5.48
CA TYR A 27 5.69 -9.82 5.50
C TYR A 27 5.89 -10.90 4.44
N SER A 28 6.96 -11.67 4.62
CA SER A 28 7.42 -12.69 3.69
C SER A 28 6.40 -13.83 3.49
N ALA A 29 6.29 -14.31 2.24
CA ALA A 29 5.47 -15.46 1.89
C ALA A 29 5.87 -16.73 2.68
N LEU A 30 7.16 -16.84 3.02
CA LEU A 30 7.72 -17.93 3.81
C LEU A 30 7.17 -17.96 5.24
N VAL A 31 7.19 -16.82 5.94
CA VAL A 31 6.64 -16.71 7.31
C VAL A 31 5.13 -16.95 7.30
N ALA A 32 4.41 -16.39 6.33
CA ALA A 32 2.96 -16.57 6.20
C ALA A 32 2.57 -18.04 5.95
N LEU A 33 3.29 -18.75 5.07
CA LEU A 33 3.13 -20.18 4.81
C LEU A 33 3.46 -21.02 6.05
N THR A 34 4.59 -20.76 6.70
CA THR A 34 5.02 -21.52 7.88
C THR A 34 4.03 -21.41 9.03
N ASN A 35 3.57 -20.18 9.31
CA ASN A 35 2.57 -19.95 10.35
C ASN A 35 1.22 -20.62 10.01
N ALA A 36 0.79 -20.58 8.74
CA ALA A 36 -0.40 -21.32 8.30
C ALA A 36 -0.26 -22.84 8.48
N LEU A 37 0.92 -23.41 8.18
CA LEU A 37 1.21 -24.84 8.38
C LEU A 37 1.22 -25.21 9.87
N VAL A 38 1.94 -24.46 10.70
CA VAL A 38 2.10 -24.73 12.15
C VAL A 38 0.78 -24.59 12.90
N LEU A 39 -0.06 -23.60 12.56
CA LEU A 39 -1.35 -23.40 13.23
C LEU A 39 -2.46 -24.33 12.71
N SER A 40 -2.35 -24.84 11.47
CA SER A 40 -3.34 -25.74 10.88
C SER A 40 -3.33 -27.14 11.50
N GLN A 41 -4.47 -27.51 12.08
CA GLN A 41 -4.67 -28.85 12.67
C GLN A 41 -4.52 -29.99 11.64
N GLY A 42 -4.82 -29.72 10.36
CA GLY A 42 -4.65 -30.70 9.27
C GLY A 42 -3.19 -31.07 9.01
N HIS A 43 -2.26 -30.17 9.32
CA HIS A 43 -0.82 -30.35 9.08
C HIS A 43 -0.04 -30.78 10.32
N ASN A 44 -0.70 -31.01 11.48
CA ASN A 44 -0.08 -31.41 12.75
C ASN A 44 0.87 -32.63 12.63
N ARG A 45 0.51 -33.62 11.80
CA ARG A 45 1.33 -34.83 11.62
C ARG A 45 2.69 -34.49 10.97
N VAL A 46 2.66 -33.65 9.94
CA VAL A 46 3.81 -33.29 9.12
C VAL A 46 4.67 -32.22 9.81
N THR A 47 4.03 -31.27 10.49
CA THR A 47 4.70 -30.17 11.23
C THR A 47 5.19 -30.57 12.62
N SER A 48 5.08 -31.84 13.01
CA SER A 48 5.46 -32.31 14.36
C SER A 48 6.95 -32.07 14.68
N GLN A 49 7.84 -32.26 13.71
CA GLN A 49 9.26 -31.97 13.83
C GLN A 49 9.53 -30.46 13.94
N LEU A 50 8.97 -29.66 13.04
CA LEU A 50 9.05 -28.20 13.09
C LEU A 50 8.53 -27.61 14.41
N LYS A 51 7.42 -28.13 14.96
CA LYS A 51 6.89 -27.73 16.28
C LYS A 51 7.86 -28.05 17.41
N SER A 52 8.48 -29.22 17.40
CA SER A 52 9.53 -29.59 18.37
C SER A 52 10.73 -28.65 18.29
N ILE A 53 11.16 -28.25 17.08
CA ILE A 53 12.22 -27.24 16.91
C ILE A 53 11.78 -25.90 17.51
N PHE A 54 10.57 -25.45 17.19
CA PHE A 54 10.03 -24.19 17.72
C PHE A 54 9.91 -24.22 19.24
N ASP A 55 9.55 -25.34 19.86
CA ASP A 55 9.42 -25.46 21.32
C ASP A 55 10.77 -25.41 22.06
N ASN A 56 11.85 -25.85 21.41
CA ASN A 56 13.20 -25.88 21.97
C ASN A 56 14.04 -24.62 21.67
N CYS A 57 13.71 -23.87 20.60
CA CYS A 57 14.46 -22.71 20.15
C CYS A 57 13.60 -21.42 20.15
N ASN A 58 14.23 -20.28 20.44
CA ASN A 58 13.60 -18.95 20.32
C ASN A 58 13.93 -18.27 18.97
N GLU A 59 14.92 -18.78 18.25
CA GLU A 59 15.37 -18.31 16.95
C GLU A 59 15.64 -19.54 16.07
N ILE A 60 15.32 -19.47 14.78
CA ILE A 60 15.61 -20.53 13.81
C ILE A 60 16.38 -19.97 12.63
N ALA A 61 17.43 -20.66 12.18
CA ALA A 61 18.15 -20.26 10.98
C ALA A 61 17.26 -20.43 9.74
N VAL A 62 17.39 -19.51 8.79
CA VAL A 62 16.63 -19.54 7.52
C VAL A 62 16.90 -20.83 6.76
N GLU A 63 18.14 -21.33 6.77
CA GLU A 63 18.50 -22.57 6.07
C GLU A 63 17.82 -23.81 6.69
N ASP A 64 17.86 -23.94 8.03
CA ASP A 64 17.17 -25.01 8.76
C ASP A 64 15.65 -25.00 8.51
N LEU A 65 15.05 -23.80 8.50
CA LEU A 65 13.63 -23.62 8.20
C LEU A 65 13.29 -24.05 6.77
N LEU A 66 14.11 -23.67 5.78
CA LEU A 66 13.92 -24.05 4.38
C LEU A 66 14.06 -25.55 4.17
N ASP A 67 15.04 -26.19 4.82
CA ASP A 67 15.24 -27.62 4.77
C ASP A 67 14.06 -28.38 5.37
N GLU A 68 13.52 -27.92 6.51
CA GLU A 68 12.38 -28.56 7.17
C GLU A 68 11.06 -28.34 6.41
N LEU A 69 10.83 -27.16 5.84
CA LEU A 69 9.71 -26.93 4.93
C LEU A 69 9.81 -27.79 3.67
N ALA A 70 11.01 -28.00 3.13
CA ALA A 70 11.23 -28.91 2.00
C ALA A 70 10.95 -30.37 2.39
N ASN A 71 11.34 -30.80 3.59
CA ASN A 71 11.01 -32.13 4.13
C ASN A 71 9.49 -32.31 4.27
N ILE A 72 8.77 -31.32 4.81
CA ILE A 72 7.30 -31.30 4.90
C ILE A 72 6.68 -31.39 3.51
N GLY A 73 7.22 -30.65 2.53
CA GLY A 73 6.75 -30.68 1.15
C GLY A 73 6.89 -32.06 0.50
N LEU A 74 8.04 -32.71 0.69
CA LEU A 74 8.26 -34.08 0.23
C LEU A 74 7.29 -35.09 0.89
N GLN A 75 6.99 -34.93 2.18
CA GLN A 75 6.01 -35.78 2.89
C GLN A 75 4.57 -35.57 2.39
N LEU A 76 4.22 -34.35 1.98
CA LEU A 76 2.92 -34.02 1.37
C LEU A 76 2.83 -34.38 -0.13
N GLY A 77 3.94 -34.73 -0.76
CA GLY A 77 3.99 -34.97 -2.21
C GLY A 77 3.91 -33.69 -3.05
N VAL A 78 4.33 -32.55 -2.48
CA VAL A 78 4.55 -31.29 -3.22
C VAL A 78 5.41 -31.59 -4.43
N MET A 79 4.96 -31.15 -5.61
CA MET A 79 5.66 -31.33 -6.89
C MET A 79 5.97 -32.80 -7.26
N SER A 80 5.20 -33.78 -6.77
CA SER A 80 5.35 -35.21 -7.10
C SER A 80 5.35 -35.56 -8.60
N ASN A 81 4.87 -34.67 -9.47
CA ASN A 81 4.93 -34.80 -10.94
C ASN A 81 6.22 -34.27 -11.60
N TYR A 82 7.09 -33.55 -10.87
CA TYR A 82 8.27 -32.86 -11.43
C TYR A 82 9.61 -33.52 -11.07
N GLY A 83 9.61 -34.61 -10.31
CA GLY A 83 10.82 -35.23 -9.76
C GLY A 83 11.01 -34.90 -8.27
N GLN A 84 11.83 -35.68 -7.57
CA GLN A 84 12.10 -35.49 -6.13
C GLN A 84 13.19 -34.43 -5.89
N ASP A 85 13.10 -33.30 -6.59
CA ASP A 85 14.13 -32.28 -6.58
C ASP A 85 13.91 -31.34 -5.38
N LYS A 86 14.32 -31.81 -4.20
CA LYS A 86 14.32 -31.04 -2.94
C LYS A 86 14.99 -29.68 -3.13
N GLU A 87 16.07 -29.66 -3.91
CA GLU A 87 16.83 -28.48 -4.29
C GLU A 87 16.00 -27.47 -5.08
N GLN A 88 15.09 -27.90 -5.97
CA GLN A 88 14.20 -27.00 -6.69
C GLN A 88 13.14 -26.39 -5.75
N LEU A 89 12.58 -27.20 -4.85
CA LEU A 89 11.65 -26.69 -3.83
C LEU A 89 12.34 -25.69 -2.89
N ILE A 90 13.58 -25.96 -2.46
CA ILE A 90 14.39 -25.02 -1.67
C ILE A 90 14.69 -23.74 -2.47
N ALA A 91 14.98 -23.83 -3.78
CA ALA A 91 15.21 -22.65 -4.61
C ALA A 91 13.96 -21.75 -4.66
N THR A 92 12.78 -22.32 -4.88
CA THR A 92 11.51 -21.57 -4.87
C THR A 92 11.19 -21.03 -3.47
N LEU A 93 11.40 -21.79 -2.40
CA LEU A 93 11.22 -21.29 -1.03
C LEU A 93 12.22 -20.16 -0.66
N LYS A 94 13.40 -20.10 -1.30
CA LYS A 94 14.33 -18.96 -1.18
C LYS A 94 13.81 -17.70 -1.89
N GLU A 95 12.99 -17.84 -2.93
CA GLU A 95 12.29 -16.71 -3.57
C GLU A 95 11.16 -16.17 -2.68
N PHE A 96 10.48 -17.05 -1.92
CA PHE A 96 9.45 -16.66 -0.93
C PHE A 96 10.00 -15.72 0.18
N ARG A 97 11.33 -15.69 0.41
CA ARG A 97 12.00 -14.72 1.31
C ARG A 97 12.29 -13.37 0.64
N LYS A 98 12.57 -13.35 -0.68
CA LYS A 98 13.06 -12.14 -1.39
C LYS A 98 11.97 -11.32 -2.06
N GLY A 99 10.81 -11.92 -2.31
CA GLY A 99 9.72 -11.31 -3.06
C GLY A 99 9.17 -12.32 -4.06
N LEU A 100 7.89 -12.63 -3.95
CA LEU A 100 7.23 -13.67 -4.72
C LEU A 100 6.60 -13.08 -5.98
N HIS A 101 6.92 -13.61 -7.17
CA HIS A 101 6.41 -13.12 -8.45
C HIS A 101 5.01 -13.65 -8.81
N ILE A 102 4.06 -13.59 -7.88
CA ILE A 102 2.65 -13.88 -8.20
C ILE A 102 1.97 -12.68 -8.87
N ASN A 103 1.13 -12.98 -9.85
CA ASN A 103 0.39 -11.98 -10.62
C ASN A 103 -1.11 -12.22 -10.42
N PRO A 104 -1.80 -11.41 -9.58
CA PRO A 104 -3.23 -11.57 -9.32
C PRO A 104 -4.06 -11.14 -10.55
N LYS A 105 -5.17 -11.84 -10.76
CA LYS A 105 -6.20 -11.50 -11.76
C LYS A 105 -7.39 -10.86 -11.05
N PHE A 106 -7.99 -9.84 -11.68
CA PHE A 106 -9.07 -9.06 -11.05
C PHE A 106 -10.42 -9.81 -10.95
N ASN A 107 -10.44 -11.11 -11.25
CA ASN A 107 -11.54 -12.04 -10.98
C ASN A 107 -11.37 -12.83 -9.66
N GLY A 108 -10.31 -12.62 -8.88
CA GLY A 108 -10.04 -13.34 -7.62
C GLY A 108 -9.15 -14.57 -7.74
N SER A 109 -8.68 -14.91 -8.95
CA SER A 109 -7.69 -15.98 -9.17
C SER A 109 -6.28 -15.42 -9.39
N PHE A 110 -5.27 -16.29 -9.46
CA PHE A 110 -3.90 -15.94 -9.85
C PHE A 110 -3.60 -16.44 -11.29
N THR A 111 -2.49 -15.99 -11.86
CA THR A 111 -1.86 -16.70 -12.98
C THR A 111 -1.21 -18.00 -12.50
N ASP A 112 -1.34 -19.08 -13.26
CA ASP A 112 -0.69 -20.34 -12.92
C ASP A 112 0.84 -20.18 -12.95
N SER A 113 1.48 -20.41 -11.81
CA SER A 113 2.93 -20.28 -11.64
C SER A 113 3.49 -21.43 -10.79
N LEU A 114 4.82 -21.52 -10.66
CA LEU A 114 5.45 -22.54 -9.82
C LEU A 114 5.11 -22.31 -8.35
N GLU A 115 5.12 -21.05 -7.94
CA GLU A 115 4.80 -20.54 -6.61
C GLU A 115 3.37 -20.89 -6.19
N THR A 116 2.38 -20.62 -7.05
CA THR A 116 0.98 -21.00 -6.76
C THR A 116 0.82 -22.52 -6.67
N SER A 117 1.59 -23.27 -7.45
CA SER A 117 1.63 -24.74 -7.42
C SER A 117 2.25 -25.26 -6.12
N VAL A 118 3.26 -24.58 -5.57
CA VAL A 118 3.87 -24.89 -4.26
C VAL A 118 2.86 -24.67 -3.13
N PHE A 119 2.13 -23.55 -3.09
CA PHE A 119 1.05 -23.34 -2.10
C PHE A 119 -0.02 -24.44 -2.15
N SER A 120 -0.48 -24.79 -3.37
CA SER A 120 -1.44 -25.88 -3.59
C SER A 120 -0.89 -27.23 -3.11
N GLY A 121 0.39 -27.54 -3.36
CA GLY A 121 1.04 -28.76 -2.89
C GLY A 121 1.16 -28.83 -1.37
N PHE A 122 1.45 -27.70 -0.70
CA PHE A 122 1.42 -27.61 0.76
C PHE A 122 0.00 -27.65 1.34
N ASN A 123 -1.02 -27.75 0.49
CA ASN A 123 -2.44 -27.78 0.85
C ASN A 123 -2.86 -26.54 1.68
N VAL A 124 -2.25 -25.38 1.36
CA VAL A 124 -2.54 -24.07 1.93
C VAL A 124 -3.11 -23.18 0.83
N ALA A 125 -4.32 -22.65 1.03
CA ALA A 125 -4.95 -21.77 0.06
C ALA A 125 -4.24 -20.41 0.01
N LEU A 126 -3.75 -20.02 -1.18
CA LEU A 126 -3.34 -18.66 -1.47
C LEU A 126 -4.54 -17.89 -2.01
N VAL A 127 -4.85 -16.73 -1.43
CA VAL A 127 -6.03 -15.91 -1.77
C VAL A 127 -5.67 -14.43 -1.86
N HIS A 128 -6.47 -13.65 -2.60
CA HIS A 128 -6.38 -12.19 -2.62
C HIS A 128 -7.78 -11.57 -2.72
N GLY A 129 -7.91 -10.33 -2.26
CA GLY A 129 -9.18 -9.58 -2.28
C GLY A 129 -9.22 -8.50 -3.36
N TRP A 130 -8.36 -8.57 -4.38
CA TRP A 130 -8.28 -7.56 -5.43
C TRP A 130 -9.24 -7.89 -6.59
N VAL A 131 -10.54 -7.83 -6.32
CA VAL A 131 -11.59 -8.33 -7.23
C VAL A 131 -12.51 -7.21 -7.70
N VAL A 132 -12.90 -7.22 -8.99
CA VAL A 132 -13.90 -6.29 -9.52
C VAL A 132 -15.30 -6.74 -9.13
N ASP A 133 -16.07 -5.79 -8.61
CA ASP A 133 -17.50 -5.94 -8.33
C ASP A 133 -18.30 -6.04 -9.65
N GLY A 134 -18.69 -7.27 -9.99
CA GLY A 134 -19.50 -7.56 -11.19
C GLY A 134 -20.98 -7.24 -11.05
N ASP A 135 -21.50 -7.17 -9.82
CA ASP A 135 -22.91 -6.91 -9.55
C ASP A 135 -23.23 -5.42 -9.64
N ARG A 136 -22.31 -4.56 -9.17
CA ARG A 136 -22.44 -3.11 -9.20
C ARG A 136 -22.03 -2.48 -10.52
N ASP A 137 -21.00 -3.02 -11.19
CA ASP A 137 -20.51 -2.49 -12.47
C ASP A 137 -20.13 -3.61 -13.47
N PRO A 138 -21.14 -4.22 -14.13
CA PRO A 138 -20.94 -5.26 -15.14
C PRO A 138 -20.04 -4.82 -16.30
N THR A 139 -20.03 -3.52 -16.62
CA THR A 139 -19.21 -2.96 -17.70
C THR A 139 -17.74 -2.98 -17.30
N SER A 140 -17.38 -2.42 -16.13
CA SER A 140 -16.02 -2.54 -15.59
C SER A 140 -15.60 -3.99 -15.47
N TYR A 141 -16.47 -4.89 -14.99
CA TYR A 141 -16.16 -6.32 -14.88
C TYR A 141 -15.83 -6.96 -16.24
N TYR A 142 -16.58 -6.68 -17.30
CA TYR A 142 -16.28 -7.18 -18.65
C TYR A 142 -14.90 -6.72 -19.16
N HIS A 143 -14.53 -5.46 -18.90
CA HIS A 143 -13.25 -4.92 -19.34
C HIS A 143 -12.07 -5.41 -18.48
N LEU A 144 -12.28 -5.73 -17.19
CA LEU A 144 -11.22 -5.98 -16.22
C LEU A 144 -11.01 -7.46 -15.83
N SER A 145 -12.08 -8.25 -15.72
CA SER A 145 -12.03 -9.63 -15.16
C SER A 145 -11.08 -10.58 -15.90
N LYS A 146 -10.82 -10.31 -17.18
CA LYS A 146 -9.92 -11.06 -18.06
C LYS A 146 -8.43 -10.75 -17.85
N TYR A 147 -8.09 -9.68 -17.14
CA TYR A 147 -6.70 -9.20 -17.00
C TYR A 147 -6.08 -9.59 -15.64
N SER A 148 -4.81 -9.98 -15.72
CA SER A 148 -3.89 -9.95 -14.58
C SER A 148 -3.32 -8.54 -14.37
N TYR A 149 -2.75 -8.28 -13.19
CA TYR A 149 -2.11 -7.01 -12.85
C TYR A 149 -1.00 -6.63 -13.85
N GLU A 150 -0.12 -7.58 -14.21
CA GLU A 150 0.95 -7.32 -15.18
C GLU A 150 0.41 -7.03 -16.59
N GLU A 151 -0.61 -7.77 -17.05
CA GLU A 151 -1.24 -7.50 -18.34
C GLU A 151 -1.94 -6.14 -18.35
N ALA A 152 -2.58 -5.76 -17.24
CA ALA A 152 -3.20 -4.46 -17.09
C ALA A 152 -2.17 -3.31 -17.14
N GLN A 153 -0.99 -3.49 -16.53
CA GLN A 153 0.13 -2.54 -16.71
C GLN A 153 0.58 -2.46 -18.17
N ARG A 154 0.76 -3.60 -18.86
CA ARG A 154 1.13 -3.63 -20.29
C ARG A 154 0.11 -2.90 -21.16
N VAL A 155 -1.19 -3.07 -20.91
CA VAL A 155 -2.28 -2.34 -21.61
C VAL A 155 -2.20 -0.83 -21.34
N LEU A 156 -1.88 -0.39 -20.12
CA LEU A 156 -1.69 1.04 -19.82
C LEU A 156 -0.50 1.65 -20.56
N VAL A 157 0.62 0.93 -20.67
CA VAL A 157 1.80 1.37 -21.44
C VAL A 157 1.46 1.45 -22.93
N GLN A 158 0.83 0.42 -23.49
CA GLN A 158 0.41 0.40 -24.88
C GLN A 158 -0.59 1.53 -25.20
N ALA A 159 -1.54 1.81 -24.30
CA ALA A 159 -2.48 2.92 -24.45
C ALA A 159 -1.79 4.29 -24.38
N TYR A 160 -0.69 4.43 -23.64
CA TYR A 160 0.12 5.65 -23.61
C TYR A 160 0.89 5.85 -24.92
N GLU A 161 1.52 4.79 -25.46
CA GLU A 161 2.20 4.80 -26.76
C GLU A 161 1.23 5.17 -27.89
N ILE A 162 0.06 4.51 -27.95
CA ILE A 162 -0.99 4.82 -28.94
C ILE A 162 -1.40 6.31 -28.87
N ARG A 163 -1.60 6.88 -27.67
CA ARG A 163 -1.94 8.31 -27.51
C ARG A 163 -0.82 9.26 -27.92
N LYS A 164 0.44 8.83 -27.84
CA LYS A 164 1.61 9.60 -28.27
C LYS A 164 1.76 9.59 -29.80
N ASP A 165 1.46 8.47 -30.43
CA ASP A 165 1.58 8.27 -31.88
C ASP A 165 0.33 8.71 -32.68
N GLN A 166 -0.79 8.98 -31.99
CA GLN A 166 -2.06 9.50 -32.55
C GLN A 166 -1.96 10.82 -33.32
N ASN A 167 -0.80 11.48 -33.35
CA ASN A 167 -0.55 12.65 -34.20
C ASN A 167 -0.49 12.36 -35.72
N GLY A 168 -0.69 11.11 -36.19
CA GLY A 168 -0.61 10.84 -37.64
C GLY A 168 -1.28 9.60 -38.25
N VAL A 169 -1.89 8.67 -37.49
CA VAL A 169 -2.39 7.39 -38.06
C VAL A 169 -3.80 7.04 -37.56
N ALA A 170 -4.63 6.49 -38.47
CA ALA A 170 -5.96 5.98 -38.13
C ALA A 170 -5.88 4.76 -37.20
N LEU A 171 -6.63 4.79 -36.11
CA LEU A 171 -6.68 3.71 -35.13
C LEU A 171 -7.31 2.45 -35.74
N ASN A 172 -6.65 1.31 -35.56
CA ASN A 172 -7.28 0.01 -35.82
C ASN A 172 -8.24 -0.35 -34.67
N THR A 173 -9.15 -1.30 -34.92
CA THR A 173 -10.17 -1.71 -33.93
C THR A 173 -9.55 -2.16 -32.60
N ASN A 174 -8.39 -2.82 -32.65
CA ASN A 174 -7.67 -3.29 -31.47
C ASN A 174 -7.13 -2.12 -30.62
N ALA A 175 -6.62 -1.06 -31.26
CA ALA A 175 -6.14 0.14 -30.57
C ALA A 175 -7.29 0.89 -29.87
N GLN A 176 -8.50 0.91 -30.46
CA GLN A 176 -9.67 1.47 -29.80
C GLN A 176 -10.02 0.65 -28.54
N GLN A 177 -10.06 -0.67 -28.65
CA GLN A 177 -10.32 -1.54 -27.49
C GLN A 177 -9.26 -1.37 -26.38
N VAL A 178 -7.97 -1.26 -26.73
CA VAL A 178 -6.89 -0.97 -25.77
C VAL A 178 -7.10 0.37 -25.07
N LEU A 179 -7.55 1.40 -25.78
CA LEU A 179 -7.85 2.71 -25.19
C LEU A 179 -9.05 2.66 -24.24
N ASP A 180 -10.11 1.95 -24.62
CA ASP A 180 -11.31 1.79 -23.80
C ASP A 180 -10.99 0.97 -22.53
N ASP A 181 -10.37 -0.20 -22.68
CA ASP A 181 -9.91 -1.06 -21.57
C ASP A 181 -8.96 -0.29 -20.62
N SER A 182 -8.03 0.53 -21.17
CA SER A 182 -7.11 1.35 -20.37
C SER A 182 -7.81 2.36 -19.45
N ALA A 183 -8.98 2.86 -19.83
CA ALA A 183 -9.75 3.81 -19.02
C ALA A 183 -10.34 3.12 -17.79
N TYR A 184 -10.93 1.93 -17.96
CA TYR A 184 -11.43 1.10 -16.86
C TYR A 184 -10.31 0.63 -15.95
N ILE A 185 -9.19 0.15 -16.51
CA ILE A 185 -8.00 -0.27 -15.74
C ILE A 185 -7.49 0.89 -14.88
N LYS A 186 -7.28 2.07 -15.47
CA LYS A 186 -6.79 3.24 -14.73
C LYS A 186 -7.76 3.68 -13.63
N SER A 187 -9.06 3.64 -13.90
CA SER A 187 -10.10 3.96 -12.90
C SER A 187 -10.17 2.92 -11.77
N PHE A 188 -9.97 1.64 -12.07
CA PHE A 188 -9.94 0.58 -11.09
C PHE A 188 -8.72 0.68 -10.18
N LEU A 189 -7.51 0.70 -10.74
CA LEU A 189 -6.26 0.80 -9.97
C LEU A 189 -6.24 2.03 -9.05
N ALA A 190 -6.78 3.17 -9.51
CA ALA A 190 -6.88 4.38 -8.69
C ALA A 190 -7.89 4.27 -7.52
N ARG A 191 -8.93 3.44 -7.66
CA ARG A 191 -9.92 3.16 -6.59
C ARG A 191 -9.48 2.04 -5.64
N SER A 192 -8.66 1.11 -6.11
CA SER A 192 -8.22 -0.09 -5.39
C SER A 192 -6.72 -0.02 -5.01
N ALA A 193 -6.22 1.15 -4.62
CA ALA A 193 -4.79 1.36 -4.36
C ALA A 193 -4.22 0.47 -3.22
N THR A 194 -5.08 -0.04 -2.33
CA THR A 194 -4.73 -0.95 -1.22
C THR A 194 -4.76 -2.44 -1.59
N GLN A 195 -4.80 -2.77 -2.89
CA GLN A 195 -4.92 -4.12 -3.46
C GLN A 195 -6.03 -4.99 -2.83
N LEU A 196 -7.09 -4.34 -2.33
CA LEU A 196 -8.23 -4.94 -1.67
C LEU A 196 -9.47 -4.13 -2.05
N THR A 197 -10.60 -4.80 -2.28
CA THR A 197 -11.87 -4.16 -2.62
C THR A 197 -12.96 -4.59 -1.63
N GLU A 198 -14.03 -3.79 -1.50
CA GLU A 198 -15.16 -4.13 -0.60
C GLU A 198 -15.81 -5.45 -1.03
N TYR A 199 -16.04 -5.62 -2.34
CA TYR A 199 -16.50 -6.87 -2.94
C TYR A 199 -15.53 -8.03 -2.69
N GLY A 200 -14.22 -7.81 -2.91
CA GLY A 200 -13.20 -8.83 -2.68
C GLY A 200 -13.09 -9.27 -1.21
N LEU A 201 -13.34 -8.37 -0.26
CA LEU A 201 -13.40 -8.72 1.17
C LEU A 201 -14.60 -9.63 1.48
N GLN A 202 -15.78 -9.32 0.93
CA GLN A 202 -16.96 -10.18 1.05
C GLN A 202 -16.74 -11.54 0.37
N HIS A 203 -16.14 -11.54 -0.81
CA HIS A 203 -15.78 -12.75 -1.56
C HIS A 203 -14.81 -13.66 -0.79
N LEU A 204 -13.80 -13.08 -0.12
CA LEU A 204 -12.91 -13.81 0.79
C LEU A 204 -13.66 -14.44 1.97
N LYS A 205 -14.65 -13.76 2.54
CA LYS A 205 -15.52 -14.32 3.59
C LYS A 205 -16.35 -15.50 3.09
N GLU A 206 -16.74 -15.52 1.82
CA GLU A 206 -17.56 -16.59 1.24
C GLU A 206 -16.72 -17.81 0.83
N ILE A 207 -15.57 -17.61 0.18
CA ILE A 207 -14.68 -18.69 -0.25
C ILE A 207 -14.01 -19.41 0.93
N LEU A 208 -13.55 -18.65 1.94
CA LEU A 208 -12.73 -19.25 2.99
C LEU A 208 -13.58 -20.12 3.94
N VAL A 209 -13.11 -21.32 4.24
CA VAL A 209 -13.81 -22.26 5.12
C VAL A 209 -13.69 -21.79 6.57
N GLU A 210 -14.79 -21.90 7.31
CA GLU A 210 -14.85 -21.57 8.74
C GLU A 210 -13.79 -22.38 9.52
N LYS A 211 -13.02 -21.70 10.38
CA LYS A 211 -11.88 -22.26 11.15
C LYS A 211 -10.69 -22.77 10.33
N SER A 212 -10.57 -22.41 9.05
CA SER A 212 -9.39 -22.71 8.21
C SER A 212 -8.37 -21.55 8.16
N PHE A 213 -7.13 -21.89 7.80
CA PHE A 213 -6.04 -20.94 7.53
C PHE A 213 -5.79 -20.82 6.03
N ALA A 214 -5.44 -19.63 5.58
CA ALA A 214 -5.01 -19.31 4.22
C ALA A 214 -3.85 -18.29 4.25
N VAL A 215 -3.23 -18.04 3.11
CA VAL A 215 -2.28 -16.93 2.92
C VAL A 215 -2.94 -15.87 2.06
N LEU A 216 -3.06 -14.66 2.60
CA LEU A 216 -3.61 -13.49 1.91
C LEU A 216 -2.47 -12.68 1.28
N PHE A 217 -2.58 -12.43 -0.02
CA PHE A 217 -1.77 -11.43 -0.72
C PHE A 217 -2.47 -10.07 -0.71
N ARG A 218 -1.76 -9.02 -0.24
CA ARG A 218 -2.24 -7.63 -0.23
C ARG A 218 -1.06 -6.66 -0.12
N ASN A 219 -1.01 -5.61 -0.93
CA ASN A 219 0.05 -4.60 -0.96
C ASN A 219 1.45 -5.22 -1.07
N ASP A 220 1.60 -6.16 -2.02
CA ASP A 220 2.83 -6.90 -2.29
C ASP A 220 3.39 -7.73 -1.11
N ARG A 221 2.57 -7.92 -0.07
CA ARG A 221 2.87 -8.57 1.23
C ARG A 221 1.98 -9.79 1.48
N TYR A 222 2.44 -10.68 2.37
CA TYR A 222 1.81 -11.97 2.66
C TYR A 222 1.40 -12.09 4.12
N PHE A 223 0.12 -12.35 4.35
CA PHE A 223 -0.46 -12.42 5.68
C PHE A 223 -1.04 -13.81 5.94
N THR A 224 -0.80 -14.40 7.11
CA THR A 224 -1.56 -15.58 7.54
C THR A 224 -2.98 -15.15 7.89
N LEU A 225 -3.94 -15.58 7.07
CA LEU A 225 -5.36 -15.30 7.21
C LEU A 225 -6.05 -16.46 7.94
N TYR A 226 -6.95 -16.14 8.86
CA TYR A 226 -7.78 -17.09 9.59
C TYR A 226 -9.25 -16.66 9.57
N LYS A 227 -10.17 -17.60 9.41
CA LYS A 227 -11.61 -17.33 9.52
C LYS A 227 -12.19 -17.87 10.82
N ASN A 228 -12.87 -17.02 11.58
CA ASN A 228 -13.52 -17.40 12.83
C ASN A 228 -14.86 -16.67 12.98
N ALA A 229 -15.93 -17.43 13.23
CA ALA A 229 -17.30 -16.93 13.39
C ALA A 229 -17.80 -16.08 12.19
N GLY A 230 -17.37 -16.41 10.97
CA GLY A 230 -17.70 -15.63 9.76
C GLY A 230 -16.81 -14.41 9.51
N GLU A 231 -15.98 -14.01 10.47
CA GLU A 231 -15.05 -12.89 10.34
C GLU A 231 -13.62 -13.32 10.00
N LEU A 232 -12.86 -12.41 9.40
CA LEU A 232 -11.50 -12.62 8.92
C LEU A 232 -10.49 -11.97 9.86
N PHE A 233 -9.41 -12.70 10.17
CA PHE A 233 -8.34 -12.28 11.07
C PHE A 233 -6.98 -12.51 10.42
N ILE A 234 -6.13 -11.50 10.48
CA ILE A 234 -4.72 -11.55 10.07
C ILE A 234 -3.87 -11.82 11.31
N LEU A 235 -2.90 -12.74 11.20
CA LEU A 235 -1.92 -12.99 12.26
C LEU A 235 -0.93 -11.81 12.33
N VAL A 236 -0.70 -11.28 13.53
CA VAL A 236 0.25 -10.19 13.77
C VAL A 236 1.67 -10.76 13.88
N THR A 237 2.46 -10.61 12.81
CA THR A 237 3.84 -11.12 12.71
C THR A 237 4.92 -10.05 12.90
N ASN A 238 4.56 -8.76 12.99
CA ASN A 238 5.54 -7.67 13.08
C ASN A 238 6.18 -7.58 14.48
N PRO A 239 7.50 -7.47 14.61
CA PRO A 239 8.17 -7.38 15.91
C PRO A 239 7.79 -6.10 16.68
N SER A 240 7.47 -5.01 15.96
CA SER A 240 6.99 -3.73 16.51
C SER A 240 5.69 -3.87 17.29
N GLN A 241 4.66 -4.45 16.66
CA GLN A 241 3.33 -4.69 17.25
C GLN A 241 3.32 -5.87 18.23
N SER A 242 4.22 -6.83 18.01
CA SER A 242 4.30 -8.09 18.76
C SER A 242 4.92 -7.92 20.17
N ARG A 243 5.48 -6.76 20.52
CA ARG A 243 5.95 -6.43 21.88
C ARG A 243 4.88 -6.66 22.95
N ASN A 244 3.62 -6.38 22.63
CA ASN A 244 2.50 -6.69 23.50
C ASN A 244 2.12 -8.16 23.28
N ASN A 245 2.51 -9.04 24.22
CA ASN A 245 2.24 -10.48 24.13
C ASN A 245 0.74 -10.82 24.01
N ASN A 246 -0.14 -9.94 24.48
CA ASN A 246 -1.58 -10.08 24.37
C ASN A 246 -2.06 -10.04 22.91
N ILE A 247 -1.44 -9.24 22.04
CA ILE A 247 -1.88 -9.04 20.66
C ILE A 247 -1.37 -10.20 19.79
N VAL A 248 -2.31 -10.89 19.13
CA VAL A 248 -2.06 -12.04 18.25
C VAL A 248 -2.73 -11.88 16.89
N TRP A 249 -3.95 -11.33 16.86
CA TRP A 249 -4.77 -11.20 15.65
C TRP A 249 -5.16 -9.75 15.40
N GLN A 250 -5.34 -9.40 14.13
CA GLN A 250 -5.95 -8.16 13.65
C GLN A 250 -7.18 -8.51 12.82
N SER A 251 -8.38 -7.99 13.12
CA SER A 251 -9.54 -8.23 12.26
C SER A 251 -9.39 -7.53 10.92
N LEU A 252 -9.72 -8.20 9.82
CA LEU A 252 -9.81 -7.60 8.49
C LEU A 252 -11.27 -7.21 8.21
N HIS A 253 -11.71 -6.09 8.76
CA HIS A 253 -13.07 -5.56 8.55
C HIS A 253 -13.13 -4.51 7.44
N SER A 254 -12.01 -3.85 7.14
CA SER A 254 -11.99 -2.64 6.31
C SER A 254 -10.87 -2.60 5.28
N VAL A 255 -11.20 -2.14 4.07
CA VAL A 255 -10.25 -2.01 2.94
C VAL A 255 -9.09 -1.07 3.24
N ASN A 256 -9.30 -0.10 4.14
CA ASN A 256 -8.34 0.94 4.55
C ASN A 256 -7.79 0.74 5.98
N GLY A 257 -8.19 -0.32 6.71
CA GLY A 257 -7.75 -0.55 8.09
C GLY A 257 -8.44 0.29 9.16
N ALA A 258 -9.34 1.21 8.81
CA ALA A 258 -9.93 2.17 9.75
C ALA A 258 -10.95 1.56 10.75
N ARG A 259 -11.32 0.28 10.58
CA ARG A 259 -12.17 -0.48 11.52
C ARG A 259 -11.52 -1.81 11.95
N ASP A 260 -10.21 -1.94 11.72
CA ASP A 260 -9.48 -3.15 12.02
C ASP A 260 -9.00 -3.08 13.47
N LEU A 261 -9.53 -3.97 14.32
CA LEU A 261 -9.27 -4.05 15.76
C LEU A 261 -8.26 -5.17 16.05
N TYR A 262 -7.56 -5.07 17.18
CA TYR A 262 -6.64 -6.10 17.66
C TYR A 262 -7.34 -7.08 18.60
N TYR A 263 -6.93 -8.34 18.57
CA TYR A 263 -7.51 -9.42 19.35
C TYR A 263 -6.42 -10.34 19.93
N ASN A 264 -6.74 -10.93 21.07
CA ASN A 264 -5.91 -11.94 21.71
C ASN A 264 -6.08 -13.34 21.08
N GLY A 265 -5.30 -14.30 21.55
CA GLY A 265 -5.33 -15.70 21.13
C GLY A 265 -6.68 -16.43 21.20
N VAL A 266 -7.64 -15.88 21.94
CA VAL A 266 -8.98 -16.43 22.20
C VAL A 266 -10.07 -15.59 21.50
N PHE A 267 -9.67 -14.64 20.63
CA PHE A 267 -10.56 -13.71 19.93
C PHE A 267 -11.32 -12.74 20.85
N VAL A 268 -10.72 -12.38 21.98
CA VAL A 268 -11.16 -11.24 22.81
C VAL A 268 -10.47 -9.98 22.29
N GLU A 269 -11.24 -8.91 22.09
CA GLU A 269 -10.76 -7.61 21.63
C GLU A 269 -9.78 -6.99 22.64
N ILE A 270 -8.68 -6.43 22.13
CA ILE A 270 -7.72 -5.63 22.90
C ILE A 270 -7.76 -4.22 22.34
N ASN A 271 -8.09 -3.26 23.19
CA ASN A 271 -7.88 -1.86 22.89
C ASN A 271 -6.46 -1.46 23.37
N PRO A 272 -5.50 -1.21 22.47
CA PRO A 272 -4.12 -0.89 22.86
C PRO A 272 -3.99 0.39 23.71
N ASP A 273 -5.00 1.27 23.68
CA ASP A 273 -5.03 2.49 24.50
C ASP A 273 -5.37 2.22 25.98
N ASN A 274 -5.94 1.05 26.31
CA ASN A 274 -6.27 0.69 27.71
C ASN A 274 -5.11 0.01 28.47
N ASP A 275 -4.14 -0.58 27.77
CA ASP A 275 -3.02 -1.34 28.38
C ASP A 275 -1.90 -0.42 28.96
N GLN A 276 -2.17 0.89 29.12
CA GLN A 276 -1.32 1.83 29.88
C GLN A 276 -1.72 1.95 31.37
N ASN A 277 -2.74 1.24 31.86
CA ASN A 277 -3.26 1.41 33.23
C ASN A 277 -3.49 0.09 34.00
N THR A 278 -2.42 -0.70 34.18
CA THR A 278 -2.35 -1.70 35.27
C THR A 278 -0.99 -1.69 35.99
N PHE A 279 -0.54 -0.51 36.40
CA PHE A 279 0.33 -0.34 37.56
C PHE A 279 -0.26 0.78 38.44
N ASP A 280 -0.12 0.63 39.76
CA ASP A 280 -0.90 1.26 40.83
C ASP A 280 -1.23 2.77 40.70
N ASP A 281 -2.44 3.12 41.18
CA ASP A 281 -2.93 4.43 41.63
C ASP A 281 -2.12 5.70 41.21
N VAL A 282 -2.64 6.49 40.27
CA VAL A 282 -3.06 7.90 40.47
C VAL A 282 -3.98 8.32 39.31
N VAL A 283 -5.18 8.80 39.63
CA VAL A 283 -6.07 9.46 38.65
C VAL A 283 -5.55 10.87 38.34
N VAL A 284 -4.97 11.07 37.15
CA VAL A 284 -4.68 12.40 36.59
C VAL A 284 -5.79 12.79 35.62
N PRO A 285 -6.70 13.72 35.96
CA PRO A 285 -7.75 14.15 35.03
C PRO A 285 -7.15 15.07 33.96
N GLN A 286 -7.18 14.62 32.70
CA GLN A 286 -6.83 15.48 31.56
C GLN A 286 -7.86 16.61 31.42
N SER A 287 -7.45 17.84 31.69
CA SER A 287 -8.24 19.04 31.45
C SER A 287 -8.19 19.46 29.97
N ASN A 288 -9.35 19.79 29.40
CA ASN A 288 -9.45 20.29 28.03
C ASN A 288 -8.63 21.58 27.84
N PRO A 289 -7.81 21.71 26.78
CA PRO A 289 -6.94 22.89 26.55
C PRO A 289 -7.70 24.11 25.99
N PHE A 290 -8.98 24.27 26.33
CA PHE A 290 -9.87 25.30 25.76
C PHE A 290 -10.87 25.90 26.77
N SER A 291 -10.57 25.81 28.07
CA SER A 291 -11.43 26.35 29.14
C SER A 291 -10.73 27.51 29.86
N ASP A 292 -11.26 28.72 29.73
CA ASP A 292 -10.79 29.92 30.42
C ASP A 292 -10.89 29.76 31.96
N PRO A 293 -9.78 29.93 32.72
CA PRO A 293 -9.82 29.85 34.17
C PRO A 293 -10.11 31.21 34.80
N GLN A 294 -11.40 31.54 34.95
CA GLN A 294 -11.85 32.34 36.09
C GLN A 294 -12.68 31.49 37.05
N THR A 295 -12.53 31.76 38.35
CA THR A 295 -13.22 31.09 39.48
C THR A 295 -12.80 29.64 39.75
N ASN A 296 -11.80 29.44 40.61
CA ASN A 296 -12.11 29.24 42.04
C ASN A 296 -10.88 29.39 42.95
N GLN A 297 -11.14 29.77 44.21
CA GLN A 297 -10.17 29.87 45.30
C GLN A 297 -10.19 28.57 46.13
N GLU A 298 -9.16 28.39 46.96
CA GLU A 298 -9.01 27.31 47.96
C GLU A 298 -8.72 25.92 47.32
N PHE A 299 -7.69 25.15 47.71
CA PHE A 299 -7.15 24.89 49.05
C PHE A 299 -5.60 24.92 49.15
N GLN A 300 -5.07 24.79 50.37
CA GLN A 300 -3.67 25.00 50.74
C GLN A 300 -2.84 23.70 50.91
N ASN A 301 -1.51 23.83 50.74
CA ASN A 301 -0.41 22.95 51.24
C ASN A 301 -0.29 21.56 50.54
N ILE A 302 0.88 21.09 50.09
CA ILE A 302 2.07 20.73 50.89
C ILE A 302 3.36 20.63 50.01
N ASP A 303 4.52 20.94 50.60
CA ASP A 303 5.94 20.60 50.29
C ASP A 303 6.57 20.77 48.89
N ARG A 304 7.12 21.98 48.70
CA ARG A 304 8.53 22.29 48.34
C ARG A 304 9.45 21.13 47.87
N ASN A 305 9.79 21.12 46.57
CA ASN A 305 11.17 20.78 46.15
C ASN A 305 11.65 21.32 44.78
N ASP A 306 10.87 22.13 44.04
CA ASP A 306 11.19 22.57 42.66
C ASP A 306 11.75 24.00 42.56
N THR A 307 12.88 24.29 43.22
CA THR A 307 13.58 25.58 43.02
C THR A 307 14.62 25.58 41.91
N PHE A 308 14.87 24.45 41.25
CA PHE A 308 15.82 24.34 40.12
C PHE A 308 15.10 24.39 38.76
N ASP A 309 14.07 23.58 38.54
CA ASP A 309 13.32 23.54 37.27
C ASP A 309 12.63 24.88 36.94
N ALA A 310 12.11 25.59 37.95
CA ALA A 310 11.46 26.87 37.75
C ALA A 310 12.38 27.94 37.13
N GLN A 311 13.69 27.90 37.39
CA GLN A 311 14.66 28.84 36.80
C GLN A 311 15.05 28.43 35.38
N GLN A 312 15.16 27.13 35.08
CA GLN A 312 15.48 26.69 33.72
C GLN A 312 14.32 26.94 32.75
N VAL A 313 13.07 26.75 33.19
CA VAL A 313 11.89 27.06 32.37
C VAL A 313 11.78 28.55 32.06
N GLU A 314 12.12 29.43 33.02
CA GLU A 314 12.09 30.89 32.82
C GLU A 314 13.20 31.36 31.84
N ASP A 315 14.39 30.77 31.89
CA ASP A 315 15.48 31.03 30.92
C ASP A 315 15.14 30.50 29.51
N ASP A 316 14.57 29.29 29.39
CA ASP A 316 14.18 28.70 28.10
C ASP A 316 13.00 29.46 27.45
N GLU A 317 12.02 29.95 28.24
CA GLU A 317 10.92 30.78 27.72
C GLU A 317 11.43 32.13 27.19
N LEU A 318 12.38 32.77 27.89
CA LEU A 318 13.02 34.00 27.45
C LEU A 318 13.81 33.79 26.14
N LEU A 319 14.54 32.69 26.01
CA LEU A 319 15.28 32.34 24.80
C LEU A 319 14.34 32.05 23.61
N ALA A 320 13.25 31.30 23.85
CA ALA A 320 12.24 31.03 22.83
C ALA A 320 11.57 32.31 22.33
N ARG A 321 11.23 33.23 23.25
CA ARG A 321 10.64 34.53 22.91
C ARG A 321 11.59 35.41 22.11
N GLN A 322 12.89 35.39 22.40
CA GLN A 322 13.90 36.11 21.64
C GLN A 322 14.06 35.56 20.22
N LEU A 323 14.08 34.23 20.06
CA LEU A 323 14.14 33.58 18.74
C LEU A 323 12.90 33.91 17.89
N GLN A 324 11.71 33.90 18.49
CA GLN A 324 10.45 34.28 17.85
C GLN A 324 10.50 35.73 17.33
N GLU A 325 10.96 36.69 18.14
CA GLU A 325 11.04 38.11 17.73
C GLU A 325 12.10 38.33 16.62
N GLU A 326 13.21 37.59 16.65
CA GLU A 326 14.23 37.69 15.60
C GLU A 326 13.75 37.13 14.26
N GLU A 327 13.04 36.00 14.26
CA GLU A 327 12.45 35.42 13.05
C GLU A 327 11.32 36.32 12.48
N ASP A 328 10.43 36.84 13.33
CA ASP A 328 9.40 37.82 12.94
C ASP A 328 10.03 39.10 12.36
N ARG A 329 11.14 39.60 12.95
CA ARG A 329 11.86 40.77 12.43
C ARG A 329 12.47 40.49 11.05
N GLN A 330 13.04 39.30 10.83
CA GLN A 330 13.58 38.90 9.52
C GLN A 330 12.45 38.76 8.48
N ALA A 331 11.34 38.12 8.83
CA ALA A 331 10.16 38.00 7.98
C ALA A 331 9.55 39.36 7.61
N ALA A 332 9.44 40.28 8.58
CA ALA A 332 8.98 41.65 8.34
C ALA A 332 9.92 42.43 7.40
N GLY A 333 11.25 42.27 7.57
CA GLY A 333 12.24 42.84 6.66
C GLY A 333 12.11 42.33 5.22
N LEU A 334 11.98 41.02 5.04
CA LEU A 334 11.75 40.39 3.74
C LEU A 334 10.45 40.86 3.07
N MET A 335 9.35 40.99 3.84
CA MET A 335 8.12 41.60 3.34
C MET A 335 8.35 43.06 2.92
N GLN A 336 9.03 43.87 3.73
CA GLN A 336 9.24 45.29 3.45
C GLN A 336 10.10 45.52 2.20
N ASP A 337 11.10 44.66 1.95
CA ASP A 337 11.88 44.66 0.71
C ASP A 337 11.08 44.17 -0.50
N ALA A 338 10.19 43.18 -0.33
CA ALA A 338 9.26 42.76 -1.39
C ALA A 338 8.29 43.90 -1.77
N TYR A 339 7.75 44.63 -0.78
CA TYR A 339 6.93 45.82 -1.00
C TYR A 339 7.73 46.97 -1.66
N ARG A 340 9.00 47.18 -1.29
CA ARG A 340 9.88 48.16 -1.97
C ARG A 340 10.17 47.80 -3.43
N ARG A 341 10.34 46.52 -3.76
CA ARG A 341 10.56 46.06 -5.15
C ARG A 341 9.31 46.16 -6.01
N ASN A 342 8.12 45.96 -5.44
CA ASN A 342 6.84 45.92 -6.17
C ASN A 342 5.94 47.15 -5.96
N GLY A 343 6.48 48.27 -5.47
CA GLY A 343 5.73 49.52 -5.27
C GLY A 343 5.13 50.08 -6.57
N PRO A 344 3.86 50.53 -6.59
CA PRO A 344 3.17 50.93 -7.81
C PRO A 344 3.74 52.22 -8.41
N ARG A 345 4.22 52.12 -9.65
CA ARG A 345 4.76 53.25 -10.43
C ARG A 345 3.61 54.11 -10.98
N ASN A 346 3.04 54.95 -10.11
CA ASN A 346 1.95 55.88 -10.45
C ASN A 346 2.29 56.73 -11.69
N LYS A 347 1.53 56.54 -12.77
CA LYS A 347 1.46 57.51 -13.87
C LYS A 347 0.50 58.63 -13.47
N TYR A 348 1.03 59.83 -13.30
CA TYR A 348 0.25 61.06 -13.49
C TYR A 348 0.91 61.91 -14.58
N GLN A 349 0.07 62.51 -15.43
CA GLN A 349 0.48 63.32 -16.57
C GLN A 349 1.02 64.67 -16.11
N ILE A 350 2.01 65.17 -16.83
CA ILE A 350 2.14 66.60 -17.10
C ILE A 350 2.36 66.71 -18.61
N ASP A 351 1.36 67.23 -19.32
CA ASP A 351 1.53 67.75 -20.67
C ASP A 351 2.13 69.15 -20.56
N ASP A 352 3.24 69.43 -21.27
CA ASP A 352 3.53 70.79 -21.72
C ASP A 352 4.41 70.84 -22.98
N GLU A 353 4.39 71.97 -23.69
CA GLU A 353 4.86 72.13 -25.07
C GLU A 353 6.36 71.84 -25.31
N SER A 354 6.72 71.28 -26.48
CA SER A 354 7.47 72.06 -27.51
C SER A 354 7.87 71.33 -28.82
N LYS A 355 7.23 71.77 -29.90
CA LYS A 355 7.76 72.03 -31.27
C LYS A 355 9.24 71.63 -31.60
N LYS A 356 9.47 70.66 -32.52
CA LYS A 356 10.05 70.85 -33.90
C LYS A 356 10.74 69.62 -34.56
N LYS A 357 10.46 69.44 -35.87
CA LYS A 357 11.31 68.82 -36.94
C LYS A 357 11.52 67.28 -36.83
N LYS A 358 11.62 66.47 -37.91
CA LYS A 358 11.64 66.74 -39.38
C LYS A 358 11.30 65.45 -40.18
N LYS A 359 10.36 65.58 -41.14
CA LYS A 359 10.30 64.96 -42.50
C LYS A 359 10.67 63.47 -42.77
N ARG A 360 9.70 62.80 -43.45
CA ARG A 360 9.85 61.90 -44.64
C ARG A 360 10.40 60.47 -44.38
N ASN A 361 9.97 59.40 -45.09
CA ASN A 361 9.15 59.27 -46.31
C ASN A 361 8.11 58.13 -46.20
N SER A 362 7.05 58.23 -47.01
CA SER A 362 6.14 57.13 -47.38
C SER A 362 6.65 56.35 -48.60
N ILE A 363 6.33 55.05 -48.72
CA ILE A 363 6.09 54.32 -49.99
C ILE A 363 5.28 53.05 -49.68
N ILE A 364 4.26 52.77 -50.50
CA ILE A 364 3.49 51.51 -50.56
C ILE A 364 3.86 50.86 -51.91
N PRO A 365 3.82 49.53 -52.05
CA PRO A 365 2.92 48.99 -53.09
C PRO A 365 2.13 47.72 -52.67
N LYS A 366 0.95 47.56 -53.27
CA LYS A 366 0.16 46.31 -53.27
C LYS A 366 0.52 45.43 -54.48
N MET A 367 0.08 44.16 -54.43
CA MET A 367 0.17 43.13 -55.48
C MET A 367 -0.35 43.56 -56.87
N PRO A 368 0.01 42.79 -57.92
CA PRO A 368 -0.86 42.50 -59.06
C PRO A 368 -1.30 41.01 -59.10
N SER A 369 -2.20 40.67 -60.03
CA SER A 369 -2.96 39.39 -60.06
C SER A 369 -3.15 38.82 -61.48
N LEU A 370 -3.63 37.57 -61.55
CA LEU A 370 -4.46 36.94 -62.62
C LEU A 370 -3.84 36.46 -63.96
N GLY A 371 -4.30 35.26 -64.39
CA GLY A 371 -4.18 34.65 -65.73
C GLY A 371 -3.78 33.15 -65.66
N LYS A 372 -4.58 32.08 -65.85
CA LYS A 372 -5.87 31.73 -66.50
C LYS A 372 -5.73 31.12 -67.93
N LYS A 373 -6.27 29.89 -68.11
CA LYS A 373 -6.52 29.09 -69.38
C LYS A 373 -5.32 28.27 -69.92
N LYS A 374 -5.47 27.09 -70.59
CA LYS A 374 -6.62 26.18 -70.94
C LYS A 374 -6.13 24.82 -71.54
N LYS A 375 -6.90 23.73 -71.38
CA LYS A 375 -7.19 22.58 -72.34
C LYS A 375 -6.00 21.76 -72.92
N ASP A 376 -6.09 20.50 -73.41
CA ASP A 376 -7.04 19.35 -73.50
C ASP A 376 -6.13 18.07 -73.62
N GLY A 377 -6.51 16.78 -73.58
CA GLY A 377 -7.79 16.06 -73.34
C GLY A 377 -7.91 14.76 -74.18
N LYS A 378 -8.38 13.62 -73.60
CA LYS A 378 -8.55 12.23 -74.16
C LYS A 378 -7.26 11.35 -74.16
N ASP A 379 -7.28 9.99 -74.16
CA ASP A 379 -8.30 8.99 -74.54
C ASP A 379 -8.05 7.57 -73.88
N LYS A 380 -9.12 6.79 -73.64
CA LYS A 380 -9.31 5.30 -73.77
C LYS A 380 -8.50 4.19 -73.01
N ASN A 381 -9.28 3.27 -72.43
CA ASN A 381 -9.28 1.77 -72.43
C ASN A 381 -8.01 0.90 -72.26
N CYS A 382 -8.04 0.00 -71.25
CA CYS A 382 -8.14 -1.48 -71.32
C CYS A 382 -8.07 -2.05 -69.87
N ILE A 383 -8.88 -2.98 -69.35
CA ILE A 383 -9.47 -4.29 -69.77
C ILE A 383 -8.57 -5.51 -69.47
N ILE A 384 -8.98 -6.24 -68.41
CA ILE A 384 -9.02 -7.72 -68.20
C ILE A 384 -7.69 -8.52 -68.27
N MET A 385 -7.24 -9.07 -67.14
CA MET A 385 -7.67 -10.42 -66.66
C MET A 385 -7.68 -10.48 -65.14
#